data_AF-A0A832FL38-F1
#
_entry.id   AF-A0A832FL38-F1
#
_cell.length_a   1.000
_cell.length_b   1.000
_cell.length_c   1.000
_cell.angle_alpha   90.00
_cell.angle_beta   90.00
_cell.angle_gamma   90.00
#
_symmetry.space_group_name_H-M   'P 1'
#
loop_
_entity.id
_entity.type
_entity.pdbx_description
1 polymer ?
#
loop_
_entity_poly.entity_id
_entity_poly.type
_entity_poly.pdbx_seq_one_letter_code
_entity_poly.pdbx_strand_id
1 'polypeptide(L)'
;KKLIFKVHKVAGEKAYTKFHRFELMREYLNSLVRRRTSKIEDVIDLQTADGYRIRVKPVIFTVKRCKSSQKRAIRAISRQIVENKSSLNFVQFLQECVLGKIPSEIYKGAKKIYPIRRVEIRKIELLSEPKTEVVAG
;
A
#
# COMPACT_ATOMS: atom_id res chain seq x y z
N LYS A 1 -2.42 13.43 -1.59
CA LYS A 1 -1.59 12.32 -1.05
C LYS A 1 -0.59 12.92 -0.05
N LYS A 2 -0.16 12.23 1.00
CA LYS A 2 0.88 12.71 1.93
C LYS A 2 2.01 11.69 2.04
N LEU A 3 3.23 12.14 1.80
CA LEU A 3 4.47 11.40 2.08
C LEU A 3 5.07 12.00 3.36
N ILE A 4 5.38 11.14 4.32
CA ILE A 4 5.91 11.55 5.62
C ILE A 4 7.27 10.91 5.78
N PHE A 5 8.26 11.76 6.02
CA PHE A 5 9.64 11.39 6.25
C PHE A 5 10.01 11.74 7.69
N LYS A 6 10.93 10.97 8.28
CA LYS A 6 11.53 11.26 9.57
C LYS A 6 12.99 11.64 9.35
N VAL A 7 13.44 12.68 10.05
CA VAL A 7 14.87 13.03 10.10
C VAL A 7 15.58 11.92 10.85
N HIS A 8 16.60 11.33 10.23
CA HIS A 8 17.41 10.26 10.80
C HIS A 8 18.79 10.75 11.24
N LYS A 9 19.38 11.69 10.49
CA LYS A 9 20.68 12.28 10.81
C LYS A 9 20.69 13.74 10.37
N VAL A 10 21.33 14.58 11.16
CA VAL A 10 21.67 15.95 10.77
C VAL A 10 23.19 16.03 10.70
N ALA A 11 23.73 16.59 9.63
CA ALA A 11 25.16 16.85 9.47
C ALA A 11 25.35 18.27 8.98
N GLY A 12 25.87 19.14 9.85
CA GLY A 12 25.88 20.59 9.62
C GLY A 12 24.46 21.09 9.37
N GLU A 13 24.26 21.74 8.23
CA GLU A 13 22.96 22.29 7.81
C GLU A 13 22.10 21.30 7.01
N LYS A 14 22.57 20.07 6.78
CA LYS A 14 21.85 19.05 5.99
C LYS A 14 21.14 18.05 6.88
N ALA A 15 19.82 17.90 6.69
CA ALA A 15 19.00 16.88 7.33
C ALA A 15 18.75 15.69 6.39
N TYR A 16 19.27 14.52 6.75
CA TYR A 16 19.01 13.26 6.07
C TYR A 16 17.72 12.65 6.59
N THR A 17 16.80 12.35 5.68
CA THR A 17 15.48 11.85 6.02
C THR A 17 15.28 10.43 5.49
N LYS A 18 14.50 9.64 6.22
CA LYS A 18 14.05 8.31 5.82
C LYS A 18 12.54 8.30 5.66
N PHE A 19 12.04 7.49 4.73
CA PHE A 19 10.61 7.30 4.58
C PHE A 19 10.03 6.75 5.89
N HIS A 20 8.91 7.32 6.35
CA HIS A 20 8.22 6.80 7.53
C HIS A 20 6.86 6.22 7.17
N ARG A 21 6.03 6.99 6.45
CA ARG A 21 4.73 6.51 5.99
C ARG A 21 4.22 7.26 4.77
N PHE A 22 3.40 6.57 4.00
CA PHE A 22 2.58 7.15 2.94
C PHE A 22 1.10 7.06 3.36
N GLU A 23 0.34 8.11 3.15
CA GLU A 23 -1.08 8.15 3.52
C GLU A 23 -1.91 8.96 2.51
N LEU A 24 -3.05 8.41 2.10
CA LEU A 24 -4.07 9.17 1.39
C LEU A 24 -4.85 10.06 2.35
N MET A 25 -5.20 11.26 1.89
CA MET A 25 -5.98 12.21 2.68
C MET A 25 -7.36 11.61 2.99
N ARG A 26 -7.84 11.80 4.21
CA ARG A 26 -9.16 11.30 4.64
C ARG A 26 -10.28 11.86 3.78
N GLU A 27 -10.23 13.13 3.43
CA GLU A 27 -11.18 13.80 2.54
C GLU A 27 -11.29 13.11 1.19
N TYR A 28 -10.15 12.75 0.58
CA TYR A 28 -10.12 12.01 -0.68
C TYR A 28 -10.73 10.61 -0.53
N LEU A 29 -10.42 9.89 0.54
CA LEU A 29 -11.01 8.57 0.78
C LEU A 29 -12.51 8.65 1.02
N ASN A 30 -12.96 9.68 1.73
CA ASN A 30 -14.37 9.92 2.04
C ASN A 30 -15.16 10.30 0.79
N SER A 31 -14.57 11.07 -0.14
CA SER A 31 -15.22 11.38 -1.43
C SER A 31 -15.38 10.13 -2.32
N LEU A 32 -14.56 9.11 -2.09
CA LEU A 32 -14.72 7.79 -2.71
C LEU A 32 -15.76 6.91 -2.02
N VAL A 33 -16.26 7.21 -0.82
CA VAL A 33 -17.29 6.37 -0.20
C VAL A 33 -18.67 6.72 -0.79
N ARG A 34 -19.45 5.71 -1.19
CA ARG A 34 -20.82 5.89 -1.69
C ARG A 34 -21.82 5.01 -0.95
N ARG A 35 -23.03 5.53 -0.73
CA ARG A 35 -24.14 4.77 -0.15
C ARG A 35 -24.48 3.53 -1.00
N ARG A 36 -24.99 2.47 -0.37
CA ARG A 36 -25.39 1.21 -1.02
C ARG A 36 -24.28 0.48 -1.80
N THR A 37 -23.02 0.83 -1.57
CA THR A 37 -21.83 0.12 -2.10
C THR A 37 -21.07 -0.59 -0.99
N SER A 38 -20.05 -1.37 -1.34
CA SER A 38 -19.12 -1.95 -0.36
C SER A 38 -17.73 -1.36 -0.49
N LYS A 39 -17.16 -0.98 0.66
CA LYS A 39 -15.75 -0.70 0.87
C LYS A 39 -15.10 -1.97 1.41
N ILE A 40 -14.03 -2.42 0.78
CA ILE A 40 -13.26 -3.60 1.18
C ILE A 40 -11.86 -3.11 1.52
N GLU A 41 -11.42 -3.40 2.73
CA GLU A 41 -10.08 -3.07 3.23
C GLU A 41 -9.38 -4.35 3.64
N ASP A 42 -8.05 -4.31 3.56
CA ASP A 42 -7.16 -5.34 4.06
C ASP A 42 -5.91 -4.72 4.68
N VAL A 43 -5.19 -5.50 5.47
CA VAL A 43 -3.89 -5.15 6.05
C VAL A 43 -2.93 -6.26 5.69
N ILE A 44 -1.88 -5.93 4.94
CA ILE A 44 -0.94 -6.89 4.40
C ILE A 44 0.46 -6.46 4.85
N ASP A 45 1.14 -7.35 5.56
CA ASP A 45 2.52 -7.17 5.98
C ASP A 45 3.42 -7.99 5.06
N LEU A 46 4.48 -7.37 4.54
CA LEU A 46 5.43 -8.03 3.66
C LEU A 46 6.85 -7.55 3.92
N GLN A 47 7.81 -8.38 3.53
CA GLN A 47 9.22 -8.05 3.51
C GLN A 47 9.66 -7.86 2.07
N THR A 48 10.32 -6.75 1.77
CA THR A 48 10.88 -6.47 0.44
C THR A 48 12.21 -7.19 0.25
N ALA A 49 12.70 -7.26 -0.99
CA ALA A 49 13.95 -7.95 -1.33
C ALA A 49 15.18 -7.38 -0.59
N ASP A 50 15.19 -6.07 -0.36
CA ASP A 50 16.21 -5.34 0.41
C ASP A 50 15.99 -5.40 1.93
N GLY A 51 15.04 -6.20 2.42
CA GLY A 51 14.88 -6.53 3.83
C GLY A 51 14.02 -5.56 4.64
N TYR A 52 13.38 -4.57 4.02
CA TYR A 52 12.42 -3.70 4.72
C TYR A 52 11.12 -4.44 5.00
N ARG A 53 10.61 -4.35 6.24
CA ARG A 53 9.27 -4.83 6.56
C ARG A 53 8.29 -3.67 6.51
N ILE A 54 7.24 -3.84 5.71
CA ILE A 54 6.24 -2.80 5.48
C ILE A 54 4.84 -3.36 5.65
N ARG A 55 3.92 -2.48 6.03
CA ARG A 55 2.49 -2.75 6.12
C ARG A 55 1.76 -1.92 5.08
N VAL A 56 1.06 -2.60 4.19
CA VAL A 56 0.32 -2.02 3.07
C VAL A 56 -1.17 -2.19 3.33
N LYS A 57 -1.92 -1.09 3.21
CA LYS A 57 -3.36 -1.04 3.45
C LYS A 57 -4.10 -0.71 2.16
N PRO A 58 -4.41 -1.68 1.29
CA PRO A 58 -5.23 -1.45 0.12
C PRO A 58 -6.68 -1.17 0.51
N VAL A 59 -7.36 -0.35 -0.30
CA VAL A 59 -8.80 -0.09 -0.20
C VAL A 59 -9.44 -0.22 -1.58
N ILE A 60 -10.54 -0.97 -1.62
CA ILE A 60 -11.25 -1.33 -2.83
C ILE A 60 -12.71 -0.89 -2.70
N PHE A 61 -13.19 -0.13 -3.68
CA PHE A 61 -14.55 0.38 -3.75
C PHE A 61 -15.31 -0.32 -4.87
N THR A 62 -16.40 -0.98 -4.50
CA THR A 62 -17.27 -1.70 -5.44
C THR A 62 -18.34 -0.80 -6.05
N VAL A 63 -18.95 -1.23 -7.15
CA VAL A 63 -20.08 -0.51 -7.78
C VAL A 63 -21.39 -0.75 -7.02
N LYS A 64 -21.56 -1.95 -6.45
CA LYS A 64 -22.77 -2.39 -5.73
C LYS A 64 -22.41 -3.14 -4.45
N ARG A 65 -23.35 -3.31 -3.52
CA ARG A 65 -23.12 -4.06 -2.26
C ARG A 65 -22.68 -5.51 -2.54
N CYS A 66 -21.55 -5.90 -1.98
CA CYS A 66 -20.89 -7.18 -2.23
C CYS A 66 -21.19 -8.18 -1.08
N LYS A 67 -21.41 -9.46 -1.40
CA LYS A 67 -21.63 -10.54 -0.40
C LYS A 67 -20.34 -10.86 0.36
N SER A 68 -20.44 -11.47 1.54
CA SER A 68 -19.27 -11.79 2.38
C SER A 68 -18.25 -12.70 1.66
N SER A 69 -18.73 -13.71 0.94
CA SER A 69 -17.88 -14.63 0.14
C SER A 69 -17.08 -13.89 -0.94
N GLN A 70 -17.75 -13.01 -1.69
CA GLN A 70 -17.11 -12.18 -2.72
C GLN A 70 -16.08 -11.22 -2.11
N LYS A 71 -16.38 -10.60 -0.95
CA LYS A 71 -15.40 -9.77 -0.23
C LYS A 71 -14.16 -10.57 0.15
N ARG A 72 -14.32 -11.82 0.63
CA ARG A 72 -13.20 -12.71 0.97
C ARG A 72 -12.35 -13.04 -0.25
N ALA A 73 -12.99 -13.36 -1.39
CA ALA A 73 -12.28 -13.65 -2.64
C ALA A 73 -11.51 -12.42 -3.16
N ILE A 74 -12.10 -11.22 -3.10
CA ILE A 74 -11.42 -9.98 -3.49
C ILE A 74 -10.21 -9.69 -2.59
N ARG A 75 -10.32 -9.92 -1.27
CA ARG A 75 -9.19 -9.78 -0.34
C ARG A 75 -8.07 -10.76 -0.68
N ALA A 76 -8.40 -12.02 -0.98
CA ALA A 76 -7.41 -13.03 -1.35
C ALA A 76 -6.62 -12.62 -2.61
N ILE A 77 -7.30 -12.15 -3.66
CA ILE A 77 -6.62 -11.65 -4.88
C ILE A 77 -5.76 -10.42 -4.56
N SER A 78 -6.28 -9.46 -3.80
CA SER A 78 -5.53 -8.27 -3.42
C SER A 78 -4.26 -8.64 -2.65
N ARG A 79 -4.35 -9.62 -1.75
CA ARG A 79 -3.21 -10.11 -0.97
C ARG A 79 -2.18 -10.78 -1.86
N GLN A 80 -2.61 -11.71 -2.72
CA GLN A 80 -1.71 -12.40 -3.64
C GLN A 80 -0.93 -11.42 -4.53
N ILE A 81 -1.60 -10.41 -5.09
CA ILE A 81 -0.95 -9.43 -5.97
C ILE A 81 0.09 -8.59 -5.20
N VAL A 82 -0.22 -8.18 -3.97
CA VAL A 82 0.70 -7.41 -3.14
C VAL A 82 1.89 -8.27 -2.68
N GLU A 83 1.64 -9.51 -2.29
CA GLU A 83 2.69 -10.46 -1.88
C GLU A 83 3.62 -10.82 -3.04
N ASN A 84 3.10 -10.97 -4.26
CA ASN A 84 3.91 -11.20 -5.46
C ASN A 84 4.90 -10.05 -5.74
N LYS A 85 4.66 -8.86 -5.19
CA LYS A 85 5.54 -7.68 -5.35
C LYS A 85 6.59 -7.57 -4.23
N SER A 86 6.65 -8.53 -3.31
CA SER A 86 7.68 -8.61 -2.26
C SER A 86 9.09 -8.77 -2.81
N SER A 87 9.24 -9.31 -4.02
CA SER A 87 10.54 -9.46 -4.69
C SER A 87 11.14 -8.13 -5.19
N LEU A 88 10.39 -7.03 -5.12
CA LEU A 88 10.89 -5.70 -5.48
C LEU A 88 11.64 -5.06 -4.31
N ASN A 89 12.59 -4.18 -4.64
CA ASN A 89 13.23 -3.32 -3.65
C ASN A 89 12.20 -2.33 -3.07
N PHE A 90 12.42 -1.88 -1.84
CA PHE A 90 11.49 -1.00 -1.13
C PHE A 90 11.13 0.27 -1.89
N VAL A 91 12.11 0.96 -2.47
CA VAL A 91 11.88 2.19 -3.23
C VAL A 91 11.04 1.94 -4.48
N GLN A 92 11.32 0.84 -5.20
CA GLN A 92 10.55 0.46 -6.39
C GLN A 92 9.11 0.11 -6.02
N PHE A 93 8.92 -0.67 -4.95
CA PHE A 93 7.60 -1.02 -4.43
C PHE A 93 6.77 0.23 -4.08
N LEU A 94 7.38 1.20 -3.38
CA LEU A 94 6.74 2.47 -3.05
C LEU A 94 6.34 3.24 -4.31
N GLN A 95 7.22 3.33 -5.31
CA GLN A 95 6.91 3.98 -6.58
C GLN A 95 5.72 3.31 -7.29
N GLU A 96 5.69 1.97 -7.37
CA GLU A 96 4.59 1.23 -7.99
C GLU A 96 3.25 1.49 -7.28
N CYS A 97 3.28 1.59 -5.95
CA CYS A 97 2.11 1.93 -5.15
C CYS A 97 1.63 3.37 -5.39
N VAL A 98 2.55 4.35 -5.39
CA VAL A 98 2.21 5.78 -5.51
C VAL A 98 1.75 6.13 -6.93
N LEU A 99 2.37 5.54 -7.94
CA LEU A 99 2.04 5.70 -9.37
C LEU A 99 0.80 4.90 -9.78
N GLY A 100 0.32 3.98 -8.93
CA GLY A 100 -0.94 3.27 -9.16
C GLY A 100 -0.82 1.98 -9.96
N LYS A 101 0.40 1.44 -10.17
CA LYS A 101 0.60 0.15 -10.84
C LYS A 101 -0.02 -1.00 -10.04
N ILE A 102 0.30 -1.10 -8.76
CA ILE A 102 -0.26 -2.12 -7.85
C ILE A 102 -1.79 -2.00 -7.74
N PRO A 103 -2.37 -0.81 -7.46
CA PRO A 103 -3.82 -0.62 -7.53
C PRO A 103 -4.47 -1.06 -8.85
N SER A 104 -3.82 -0.80 -9.99
CA SER A 104 -4.31 -1.19 -11.31
C SER A 104 -4.32 -2.72 -11.50
N GLU A 105 -3.28 -3.41 -11.05
CA GLU A 105 -3.23 -4.88 -11.06
C GLU A 105 -4.32 -5.47 -10.16
N ILE A 106 -4.48 -4.96 -8.94
CA ILE A 106 -5.56 -5.37 -8.03
C ILE A 106 -6.93 -5.13 -8.66
N TYR A 107 -7.13 -3.99 -9.33
CA TYR A 107 -8.37 -3.69 -10.04
C TYR A 107 -8.68 -4.73 -11.12
N LYS A 108 -7.69 -5.07 -11.97
CA LYS A 108 -7.84 -6.08 -13.04
C LYS A 108 -8.18 -7.45 -12.48
N GLY A 109 -7.52 -7.88 -11.39
CA GLY A 109 -7.80 -9.14 -10.73
C GLY A 109 -9.18 -9.18 -10.08
N ALA A 110 -9.52 -8.15 -9.28
CA ALA A 110 -10.78 -8.08 -8.56
C ALA A 110 -12.00 -7.90 -9.48
N LYS A 111 -11.83 -7.23 -10.63
CA LYS A 111 -12.90 -7.04 -11.65
C LYS A 111 -13.43 -8.37 -12.20
N LYS A 112 -12.62 -9.44 -12.19
CA LYS A 112 -13.06 -10.79 -12.59
C LYS A 112 -14.05 -11.42 -11.61
N ILE A 113 -14.02 -11.02 -10.34
CA ILE A 113 -14.93 -11.51 -9.29
C ILE A 113 -16.19 -10.65 -9.21
N TYR A 114 -16.01 -9.32 -9.24
CA TYR A 114 -17.09 -8.39 -8.97
C TYR A 114 -16.83 -7.02 -9.61
N PRO A 115 -17.84 -6.25 -10.04
CA PRO A 115 -17.64 -4.91 -10.56
C PRO A 115 -17.01 -3.96 -9.52
N ILE A 116 -15.76 -3.57 -9.80
CA ILE A 116 -14.97 -2.63 -9.01
C ILE A 116 -15.03 -1.24 -9.66
N ARG A 117 -15.14 -0.20 -8.82
CA ARG A 117 -15.12 1.21 -9.25
C ARG A 117 -13.74 1.84 -9.09
N ARG A 118 -13.07 1.58 -7.96
CA ARG A 118 -11.77 2.18 -7.66
C ARG A 118 -10.98 1.28 -6.72
N VAL A 119 -9.66 1.25 -6.90
CA VAL A 119 -8.71 0.65 -5.97
C VAL A 119 -7.64 1.71 -5.68
N GLU A 120 -7.23 1.80 -4.43
CA GLU A 120 -6.18 2.71 -3.98
C GLU A 120 -5.35 2.02 -2.88
N ILE A 121 -4.10 2.46 -2.69
CA ILE A 121 -3.35 2.15 -1.47
C ILE A 121 -3.63 3.27 -0.46
N ARG A 122 -4.37 2.98 0.60
CA ARG A 122 -4.75 3.98 1.62
C ARG A 122 -3.54 4.43 2.43
N LYS A 123 -2.69 3.49 2.83
CA LYS A 123 -1.56 3.74 3.71
C LYS A 123 -0.46 2.72 3.49
N ILE A 124 0.79 3.16 3.60
CA ILE A 124 1.97 2.31 3.71
C ILE A 124 2.72 2.74 4.96
N GLU A 125 3.01 1.80 5.85
CA GLU A 125 3.74 2.03 7.10
C GLU A 125 5.04 1.22 7.05
N LEU A 126 6.16 1.87 7.37
CA LEU A 126 7.41 1.18 7.60
C LEU A 126 7.38 0.55 9.00
N LEU A 127 7.52 -0.78 9.09
CA LEU A 127 7.51 -1.53 10.35
C LEU A 127 8.93 -1.71 10.90
N SER A 128 9.86 -2.12 10.04
CA SER A 128 11.27 -2.25 10.40
C SER A 128 12.17 -2.03 9.19
N GLU A 129 13.34 -1.45 9.44
CA GLU A 129 14.42 -1.31 8.48
C GLU A 129 15.35 -2.53 8.58
N PRO A 130 16.00 -2.94 7.48
CA PRO A 130 17.08 -3.92 7.56
C PRO A 130 18.21 -3.34 8.43
N LYS A 131 18.86 -4.19 9.22
CA LYS A 131 20.07 -3.78 9.94
C LYS A 131 21.17 -3.55 8.91
N THR A 132 21.56 -2.30 8.68
CA THR A 132 22.77 -2.00 7.95
C THR A 132 23.94 -2.39 8.85
N GLU A 133 24.71 -3.41 8.49
CA GLU A 133 26.05 -3.58 9.04
C GLU A 133 26.85 -2.35 8.60
N VAL A 134 27.17 -1.51 9.57
CA VAL A 134 28.03 -0.34 9.35
C VAL A 134 29.41 -0.92 9.07
N VAL A 135 29.79 -1.01 7.80
CA VAL A 135 31.19 -1.24 7.44
C VAL A 135 31.92 0.04 7.87
N ALA A 136 32.45 0.01 9.09
CA ALA A 136 33.37 1.01 9.60
C ALA A 136 34.66 0.86 8.80
N GLY A 137 34.84 1.73 7.80
CA GLY A 137 36.09 1.97 7.10
C GLY A 137 36.59 3.36 7.45
#